data_AF-A0A085BBT1-F1
#
_entry.id   AF-A0A085BBT1-F1
#
_cell.length_a   1.000
_cell.length_b   1.000
_cell.length_c   1.000
_cell.angle_alpha   90.00
_cell.angle_beta   90.00
_cell.angle_gamma   90.00
#
_symmetry.space_group_name_H-M   'P 1'
#
loop_
_entity.id
_entity.type
_entity.pdbx_description
1 polymer ?
#
loop_
_entity_poly.entity_id
_entity_poly.type
_entity_poly.pdbx_seq_one_letter_code
_entity_poly.pdbx_strand_id
1 'polypeptide(L)' 'MSSAELQLKLDVINKITELKEIRVIREIKKLLDFELDENAFVLSKQQENRIAEARKEYANGEISSDEQVNKEIQQWLNEK' A
#
# COMPACT_ATOMS: atom_id res chain seq x y z
N MET A 1 24.58 -11.51 -14.98
CA MET A 1 23.56 -10.86 -15.83
C MET A 1 23.62 -11.49 -17.21
N SER A 2 22.51 -12.03 -17.69
CA SER A 2 22.42 -12.65 -19.02
C SER A 2 22.29 -11.58 -20.12
N SER A 3 22.57 -11.96 -21.37
CA SER A 3 22.36 -11.07 -22.52
C SER A 3 20.90 -10.64 -22.65
N ALA A 4 19.95 -11.49 -22.26
CA ALA A 4 18.53 -11.18 -22.30
C ALA A 4 18.13 -10.16 -21.22
N GLU A 5 18.68 -10.28 -20.02
CA GLU A 5 18.46 -9.31 -18.93
C GLU A 5 19.02 -7.93 -19.27
N LEU A 6 20.19 -7.88 -19.90
CA LEU A 6 20.80 -6.63 -20.35
C LEU A 6 19.95 -5.95 -21.43
N GLN A 7 19.49 -6.73 -22.42
CA GLN A 7 18.63 -6.20 -23.49
C GLN A 7 17.33 -5.61 -22.92
N LEU A 8 16.68 -6.35 -22.02
CA LEU A 8 15.45 -5.88 -21.38
C LEU A 8 15.66 -4.57 -20.62
N LYS A 9 16.78 -4.43 -19.89
CA LYS A 9 17.12 -3.18 -19.19
C LYS A 9 17.27 -2.01 -20.16
N LEU A 10 17.99 -2.21 -21.26
CA LEU A 10 18.19 -1.17 -22.28
C LEU A 10 16.87 -0.76 -22.92
N ASP A 11 16.00 -1.72 -23.26
CA ASP A 11 14.70 -1.45 -23.86
C ASP A 11 13.81 -0.60 -22.94
N VAL A 12 13.81 -0.88 -21.64
CA VAL A 12 13.05 -0.11 -20.64
C VAL A 12 13.62 1.30 -20.50
N ILE A 13 14.94 1.45 -20.41
CA ILE A 13 15.60 2.77 -20.32
C ILE A 13 15.23 3.63 -21.54
N ASN A 14 15.37 3.07 -22.75
CA ASN A 14 15.06 3.80 -23.98
C ASN A 14 13.60 4.25 -24.01
N LYS A 15 12.65 3.38 -23.66
CA LYS A 15 11.24 3.76 -23.57
C LYS A 15 11.00 4.88 -22.57
N ILE A 16 11.64 4.85 -21.39
CA ILE A 16 11.50 5.90 -20.38
C ILE A 16 12.04 7.24 -20.91
N THR A 17 13.17 7.23 -21.64
CA THR A 17 13.75 8.46 -22.19
C THR A 17 12.90 9.13 -23.26
N GLU A 18 12.04 8.37 -23.93
CA GLU A 18 11.14 8.87 -24.98
C GLU A 18 9.79 9.38 -24.43
N LEU A 19 9.46 9.10 -23.17
CA LEU A 19 8.19 9.53 -22.55
C LEU A 19 8.13 11.05 -22.40
N LYS A 20 6.98 11.63 -22.74
CA LYS A 20 6.73 13.08 -22.62
C LYS A 20 5.79 13.39 -21.46
N GLU A 21 4.97 12.43 -21.07
CA GLU A 21 3.94 12.56 -20.05
C GLU A 21 4.55 12.41 -18.66
N ILE A 22 4.86 13.53 -18.01
CA ILE A 22 5.43 13.56 -16.65
C ILE A 22 4.60 12.78 -15.60
N ARG A 23 3.28 12.64 -15.83
CA ARG A 23 2.41 11.81 -14.97
C ARG A 23 2.81 10.33 -15.04
N VAL A 24 3.11 9.80 -16.23
CA VAL A 24 3.51 8.41 -16.42
C VAL A 24 4.88 8.16 -15.80
N ILE A 25 5.83 9.09 -16.01
CA ILE A 25 7.17 9.02 -15.40
C ILE A 25 7.07 8.96 -13.86
N ARG A 26 6.16 9.74 -13.26
CA ARG A 26 5.92 9.71 -11.81
C ARG A 26 5.42 8.37 -11.30
N GLU A 27 4.50 7.72 -12.02
CA GLU A 27 3.99 6.41 -11.61
C GLU A 27 5.05 5.31 -11.77
N ILE A 28 5.85 5.34 -12.84
CA ILE A 28 6.99 4.43 -12.99
C ILE A 28 7.98 4.61 -11.83
N LYS A 29 8.28 5.86 -11.47
CA LYS A 29 9.17 6.14 -10.33
C LYS A 29 8.61 5.57 -9.03
N LYS A 30 7.33 5.79 -8.72
CA LYS A 30 6.71 5.25 -7.50
C LYS A 30 6.78 3.72 -7.44
N LEU A 31 6.53 3.05 -8.56
CA LEU A 31 6.62 1.59 -8.63
C LEU A 31 8.04 1.11 -8.35
N LEU A 32 9.05 1.73 -9.00
CA LEU A 32 10.45 1.39 -8.76
C LEU A 32 10.88 1.70 -7.33
N ASP A 33 10.49 2.86 -6.79
CA ASP A 33 10.77 3.23 -5.40
C ASP A 33 10.18 2.19 -4.44
N PHE A 34 8.98 1.67 -4.71
CA PHE A 34 8.30 0.66 -3.88
C PHE A 34 8.96 -0.72 -3.97
N GLU A 35 9.21 -1.23 -5.17
CA GLU A 35 9.80 -2.57 -5.38
C GLU A 35 11.27 -2.63 -4.94
N LEU A 36 11.97 -1.49 -5.00
CA LEU A 36 13.36 -1.35 -4.59
C LEU A 36 13.50 -0.75 -3.19
N ASP A 37 12.40 -0.54 -2.48
CA ASP A 37 12.45 -0.10 -1.09
C ASP A 37 13.00 -1.26 -0.25
N GLU A 38 14.30 -1.23 0.03
CA GLU A 38 14.95 -2.16 0.95
C GLU A 38 14.69 -1.79 2.42
N ASN A 39 13.98 -0.68 2.70
CA ASN A 39 13.66 -0.32 4.06
C ASN A 39 12.70 -1.36 4.65
N ALA A 40 12.93 -1.72 5.92
CA ALA A 40 11.97 -2.52 6.66
C ALA A 40 10.61 -1.81 6.63
N PHE A 41 9.53 -2.56 6.41
CA PHE A 41 8.17 -2.01 6.53
C PHE A 41 7.99 -1.44 7.94
N VAL A 42 8.05 -0.11 8.07
CA VAL A 42 7.82 0.60 9.32
C VAL A 42 6.37 1.00 9.41
N LEU A 43 5.75 0.78 10.56
CA LEU A 43 4.40 1.23 10.81
C LEU A 43 4.34 2.76 10.80
N SER A 44 3.32 3.31 10.16
CA SER A 44 2.98 4.72 10.34
C SER A 44 2.51 4.97 11.76
N LYS A 45 2.57 6.23 12.22
CA LYS A 45 2.10 6.57 13.56
C LYS A 45 0.63 6.21 13.80
N GLN A 46 -0.19 6.33 12.77
CA GLN A 46 -1.59 5.94 12.82
C GLN A 46 -1.75 4.42 13.01
N GLN A 47 -0.94 3.62 12.31
CA GLN A 47 -0.95 2.16 12.45
C GLN A 47 -0.47 1.73 13.84
N GLU A 48 0.59 2.34 14.36
CA GLU A 48 1.05 2.09 15.74
C GLU A 48 -0.06 2.35 16.76
N ASN A 49 -0.73 3.50 16.64
CA ASN A 49 -1.80 3.88 17.55
C ASN A 49 -2.97 2.90 17.48
N ARG A 50 -3.37 2.47 16.27
CA ARG A 50 -4.45 1.49 16.09
C ARG A 50 -4.09 0.12 16.65
N ILE A 51 -2.85 -0.33 16.49
CA ILE A 51 -2.38 -1.58 17.12
C ILE A 51 -2.39 -1.45 18.65
N ALA A 52 -1.95 -0.31 19.19
CA ALA A 52 -1.97 -0.07 20.62
C ALA A 52 -3.39 -0.08 21.20
N GLU A 53 -4.35 0.49 20.49
CA GLU A 53 -5.76 0.49 20.85
C GLU A 53 -6.38 -0.90 20.75
N ALA A 54 -6.18 -1.62 19.65
CA ALA A 54 -6.65 -3.00 19.49
C ALA A 54 -6.12 -3.95 20.59
N ARG A 55 -4.88 -3.75 21.03
CA ARG A 55 -4.32 -4.51 22.16
C ARG A 55 -5.03 -4.22 23.48
N LYS A 56 -5.48 -2.97 23.70
CA LYS A 56 -6.28 -2.59 24.88
C LYS A 56 -7.69 -3.17 24.79
N GLU A 57 -8.34 -3.03 23.63
CA GLU A 57 -9.66 -3.61 23.36
C GLU A 57 -9.65 -5.12 23.70
N TYR A 58 -8.65 -5.85 23.18
CA TYR A 58 -8.47 -7.28 23.47
C TYR A 58 -8.26 -7.56 24.97
N ALA A 59 -7.40 -6.81 25.64
CA ALA A 59 -7.11 -7.00 27.06
C ALA A 59 -8.33 -6.70 27.96
N ASN A 60 -9.18 -5.75 27.54
CA ASN A 60 -10.39 -5.36 28.25
C ASN A 60 -11.59 -6.27 27.91
N GLY A 61 -11.45 -7.19 26.96
CA GLY A 61 -12.56 -8.00 26.45
C GLY A 61 -13.60 -7.17 25.69
N GLU A 62 -13.19 -6.04 25.13
CA GLU A 62 -14.04 -5.21 24.28
C GLU A 62 -14.24 -5.95 22.95
N ILE A 63 -15.41 -6.57 22.83
CA ILE A 63 -15.83 -7.30 21.64
C ILE A 63 -17.13 -6.70 21.11
N SER A 64 -17.27 -6.69 19.78
CA SER A 64 -18.53 -6.42 19.12
C SER A 64 -19.19 -7.73 18.72
N SER A 65 -20.51 -7.82 18.88
CA SER A 65 -21.26 -8.95 18.33
C SER A 65 -21.33 -8.85 16.80
N ASP A 66 -21.47 -9.99 16.14
CA ASP A 66 -21.66 -10.05 14.68
C ASP A 66 -22.86 -9.18 14.24
N GLU A 67 -23.95 -9.18 14.99
CA GLU A 67 -25.13 -8.36 14.73
C GLU A 67 -24.83 -6.85 14.79
N GLN A 68 -24.03 -6.42 15.78
CA GLN A 68 -23.67 -5.02 15.93
C GLN A 68 -22.72 -4.55 14.81
N VAL A 69 -21.72 -5.36 14.47
CA VAL A 69 -20.80 -5.09 13.36
C VAL A 69 -21.56 -5.02 12.03
N ASN A 70 -22.47 -5.98 11.79
CA ASN A 70 -23.27 -5.98 10.56
C ASN A 70 -24.18 -4.75 10.47
N LYS A 71 -24.77 -4.31 11.59
CA LYS A 71 -25.57 -3.08 11.61
C LYS A 71 -24.75 -1.84 11.24
N GLU A 72 -23.54 -1.70 11.78
CA GLU A 72 -22.64 -0.58 11.47
C GLU A 72 -22.21 -0.60 9.99
N ILE A 73 -21.88 -1.79 9.46
CA ILE A 73 -21.55 -1.95 8.04
C ILE A 73 -22.73 -1.54 7.15
N GLN A 74 -23.96 -1.97 7.49
CA GLN A 74 -25.16 -1.58 6.73
C GLN A 74 -25.41 -0.07 6.80
N GLN A 75 -25.17 0.58 7.95
CA GLN A 75 -25.28 2.04 8.05
C GLN A 75 -24.29 2.74 7.11
N TRP A 76 -23.02 2.35 7.17
CA TRP A 76 -21.98 2.92 6.30
C TRP A 76 -22.29 2.76 4.80
N LEU A 77 -22.79 1.59 4.39
CA LEU A 77 -23.15 1.34 2.99
C LEU A 77 -24.36 2.14 2.51
N ASN A 78 -25.26 2.51 3.43
CA ASN A 78 -26.51 3.23 3.14
C ASN A 78 -26.41 4.75 3.35
N GLU A 79 -25.29 5.27 3.87
CA GLU A 79 -25.01 6.72 4.02
C GLU A 79 -24.72 7.44 2.67
N LYS A 80 -25.27 6.93 1.56
CA LYS A 80 -25.20 7.57 0.23
C LYS A 80 -26.33 8.57 0.01
#